data_AF-A0AA41HGD5-F1
#
_entry.id   AF-A0AA41HGD5-F1
#
_cell.length_a   1.000
_cell.length_b   1.000
_cell.length_c   1.000
_cell.angle_alpha   90.00
_cell.angle_beta   90.00
_cell.angle_gamma   90.00
#
_symmetry.space_group_name_H-M   'P 1'
#
loop_
_entity.id
_entity.type
_entity.pdbx_description
1 polymer ?
#
loop_
_entity_poly.entity_id
_entity_poly.type
_entity_poly.pdbx_seq_one_letter_code
_entity_poly.pdbx_strand_id
1 'polypeptide(L)'
;MNKPEKQLQRAERDVVRKIGDSSLTFPSFDSLAAWAVAQGHAESVEAIRQGHRELWPELLFEWYKTNQIACLFAVSLARKWEEAKWYSAVIEDAWDADVLTAVVDAHFDMGTEGLQILLPGDGTAEEALRIVTLLGSHPRWSCEDTGWLEGEQGDSIHIGLRWIAPDNSFESWAIGVAPFEPMPFTRQFAKAPFIALVIRPSPPAENRAPTPKGCTGLPASHLAHMDDDLGDNQAKRDKWTAQTKQGKRSLIHPEPLSRARAKVTFSFSGDYREKLAPTLRQPDEAVPIAPTADRK
;
A
#
# COMPACT_ATOMS: atom_id res chain seq x y z
N MET A 1 -33.51 -24.58 20.06
CA MET A 1 -33.62 -23.11 20.00
C MET A 1 -32.62 -22.62 18.96
N ASN A 2 -33.11 -22.22 17.77
CA ASN A 2 -32.27 -21.61 16.75
C ASN A 2 -31.84 -20.24 17.27
N LYS A 3 -30.53 -20.04 17.49
CA LYS A 3 -30.01 -18.68 17.66
C LYS A 3 -30.28 -17.95 16.33
N PRO A 4 -30.93 -16.77 16.33
CA PRO A 4 -30.97 -15.98 15.12
C PRO A 4 -29.51 -15.63 14.81
N GLU A 5 -29.01 -16.09 13.67
CA GLU A 5 -27.82 -15.53 13.05
C GLU A 5 -28.13 -14.03 12.88
N LYS A 6 -27.65 -13.19 13.80
CA LYS A 6 -27.59 -11.76 13.56
C LYS A 6 -26.81 -11.62 12.26
N GLN A 7 -27.50 -11.33 11.16
CA GLN A 7 -26.83 -10.89 9.94
C GLN A 7 -25.89 -9.77 10.37
N LEU A 8 -24.58 -10.04 10.26
CA LEU A 8 -23.56 -9.05 10.58
C LEU A 8 -23.90 -7.80 9.79
N GLN A 9 -24.24 -6.71 10.50
CA GLN A 9 -24.53 -5.45 9.84
C GLN A 9 -23.28 -5.04 9.07
N ARG A 10 -23.44 -4.61 7.81
CA ARG A 10 -22.33 -4.05 7.04
C ARG A 10 -21.96 -2.69 7.61
N ALA A 11 -20.68 -2.33 7.55
CA ALA A 11 -20.26 -0.98 7.91
C ALA A 11 -20.99 0.08 7.07
N GLU A 12 -21.26 1.22 7.71
CA GLU A 12 -21.78 2.41 7.03
C GLU A 12 -20.83 2.86 5.92
N ARG A 13 -21.38 3.50 4.89
CA ARG A 13 -20.61 4.01 3.76
C ARG A 13 -20.80 5.52 3.68
N ASP A 14 -19.84 6.26 4.21
CA ASP A 14 -19.88 7.71 4.40
C ASP A 14 -18.97 8.49 3.44
N VAL A 15 -18.02 7.82 2.77
CA VAL A 15 -17.13 8.42 1.77
C VAL A 15 -17.78 8.35 0.40
N VAL A 16 -18.13 9.50 -0.17
CA VAL A 16 -18.80 9.59 -1.48
C VAL A 16 -17.78 9.88 -2.58
N ARG A 17 -17.74 9.03 -3.62
CA ARG A 17 -16.99 9.27 -4.86
C ARG A 17 -17.94 9.54 -6.01
N LYS A 18 -17.85 10.74 -6.59
CA LYS A 18 -18.58 11.09 -7.83
C LYS A 18 -17.84 10.52 -9.04
N ILE A 19 -18.58 9.87 -9.95
CA ILE A 19 -18.08 9.28 -11.19
C ILE A 19 -19.06 9.66 -12.31
N GLY A 20 -18.76 10.73 -13.03
CA GLY A 20 -19.72 11.34 -13.97
C GLY A 20 -21.01 11.74 -13.23
N ASP A 21 -22.15 11.29 -13.74
CA ASP A 21 -23.47 11.54 -13.14
C ASP A 21 -23.82 10.56 -12.01
N SER A 22 -23.00 9.55 -11.79
CA SER A 22 -23.19 8.55 -10.73
C SER A 22 -22.38 8.88 -9.48
N SER A 23 -22.80 8.36 -8.34
CA SER A 23 -22.03 8.40 -7.09
C SER A 23 -21.93 7.00 -6.50
N LEU A 24 -20.72 6.64 -6.06
CA LEU A 24 -20.46 5.43 -5.29
C LEU A 24 -20.11 5.82 -3.86
N THR A 25 -20.45 4.96 -2.90
CA THR A 25 -20.15 5.18 -1.48
C THR A 25 -19.28 4.07 -0.92
N PHE A 26 -18.36 4.43 -0.05
CA PHE A 26 -17.37 3.56 0.59
C PHE A 26 -17.28 3.87 2.09
N PRO A 27 -16.87 2.92 2.92
CA PRO A 27 -16.66 3.19 4.33
C PRO A 27 -15.33 3.92 4.58
N SER A 28 -15.34 4.90 5.47
CA SER A 28 -14.14 5.47 6.08
C SER A 28 -13.56 4.54 7.16
N PHE A 29 -12.41 4.90 7.72
CA PHE A 29 -11.87 4.24 8.91
C PHE A 29 -12.88 4.28 10.06
N ASP A 30 -13.46 5.45 10.34
CA ASP A 30 -14.42 5.62 11.45
C ASP A 30 -15.67 4.75 11.26
N SER A 31 -16.16 4.58 10.03
CA SER A 31 -17.29 3.69 9.76
C SER A 31 -16.95 2.21 10.00
N LEU A 32 -15.74 1.78 9.65
CA LEU A 32 -15.27 0.42 9.94
C LEU A 32 -14.99 0.21 11.43
N ALA A 33 -14.44 1.22 12.12
CA ALA A 33 -14.25 1.19 13.56
C ALA A 33 -15.59 1.14 14.30
N ALA A 34 -16.59 1.93 13.88
CA ALA A 34 -17.93 1.90 14.45
C ALA A 34 -18.62 0.56 14.23
N TRP A 35 -18.41 -0.05 13.06
CA TRP A 35 -18.84 -1.42 12.80
C TRP A 35 -18.20 -2.42 13.76
N ALA A 36 -16.89 -2.34 14.00
CA ALA A 36 -16.19 -3.21 14.94
C ALA A 36 -16.68 -3.04 16.39
N VAL A 37 -16.95 -1.80 16.81
CA VAL A 37 -17.59 -1.49 18.11
C VAL A 37 -18.97 -2.15 18.21
N ALA A 38 -19.80 -2.07 17.17
CA ALA A 38 -21.12 -2.70 17.15
C ALA A 38 -21.07 -4.24 17.22
N GLN A 39 -19.95 -4.85 16.80
CA GLN A 39 -19.69 -6.29 16.99
C GLN A 39 -19.13 -6.63 18.39
N GLY A 40 -18.81 -5.64 19.21
CA GLY A 40 -18.28 -5.82 20.56
C GLY A 40 -16.76 -5.96 20.64
N HIS A 41 -16.01 -5.55 19.61
CA HIS A 41 -14.54 -5.60 19.63
C HIS A 41 -13.90 -4.48 20.45
N ALA A 42 -14.60 -3.37 20.66
CA ALA A 42 -14.15 -2.23 21.46
C ALA A 42 -15.35 -1.44 22.00
N GLU A 43 -15.13 -0.57 22.98
CA GLU A 43 -16.18 0.24 23.61
C GLU A 43 -16.60 1.47 22.78
N SER A 44 -15.69 2.00 21.95
CA SER A 44 -15.95 3.19 21.13
C SER A 44 -14.96 3.30 19.96
N VAL A 45 -15.30 4.14 18.97
CA VAL A 45 -14.40 4.46 17.85
C VAL A 45 -13.12 5.11 18.36
N GLU A 46 -13.21 5.98 19.36
CA GLU A 46 -12.05 6.67 19.94
C GLU A 46 -11.13 5.69 20.67
N ALA A 47 -11.69 4.68 21.35
CA ALA A 47 -10.90 3.61 21.95
C ALA A 47 -10.08 2.86 20.88
N ILE A 48 -10.65 2.63 19.69
CA ILE A 48 -9.90 2.04 18.57
C ILE A 48 -8.81 2.99 18.05
N ARG A 49 -9.10 4.28 17.93
CA ARG A 49 -8.13 5.29 17.46
C ARG A 49 -6.94 5.46 18.41
N GLN A 50 -7.14 5.34 19.72
CA GLN A 50 -6.10 5.68 20.69
C GLN A 50 -5.48 4.46 21.38
N GLY A 51 -6.25 3.40 21.61
CA GLY A 51 -5.89 2.31 22.52
C GLY A 51 -5.97 0.90 21.95
N HIS A 52 -6.74 0.66 20.88
CA HIS A 52 -6.85 -0.66 20.23
C HIS A 52 -6.20 -0.70 18.84
N ARG A 53 -4.90 -0.43 18.79
CA ARG A 53 -4.14 -0.40 17.53
C ARG A 53 -4.02 -1.78 16.88
N GLU A 54 -4.12 -2.84 17.68
CA GLU A 54 -4.18 -4.24 17.24
C GLU A 54 -5.34 -4.52 16.26
N LEU A 55 -6.40 -3.70 16.29
CA LEU A 55 -7.54 -3.84 15.38
C LEU A 55 -7.31 -3.16 14.01
N TRP A 56 -6.37 -2.21 13.90
CA TRP A 56 -6.18 -1.45 12.66
C TRP A 56 -5.82 -2.31 11.45
N PRO A 57 -4.94 -3.34 11.57
CA PRO A 57 -4.68 -4.27 10.49
C PRO A 57 -5.95 -4.92 9.90
N GLU A 58 -6.83 -5.39 10.77
CA GLU A 58 -8.08 -6.05 10.37
C GLU A 58 -9.02 -5.07 9.67
N LEU A 59 -9.15 -3.85 10.20
CA LEU A 59 -9.94 -2.79 9.58
C LEU A 59 -9.40 -2.42 8.19
N LEU A 60 -8.08 -2.40 8.00
CA LEU A 60 -7.48 -2.14 6.70
C LEU A 60 -7.76 -3.28 5.70
N PHE A 61 -7.71 -4.54 6.15
CA PHE A 61 -8.15 -5.67 5.33
C PHE A 61 -9.64 -5.60 4.97
N GLU A 62 -10.50 -5.25 5.93
CA GLU A 62 -11.93 -5.01 5.65
C GLU A 62 -12.12 -3.89 4.63
N TRP A 63 -11.35 -2.81 4.72
CA TRP A 63 -11.36 -1.74 3.74
C TRP A 63 -10.99 -2.24 2.33
N TYR A 64 -9.96 -3.07 2.19
CA TYR A 64 -9.61 -3.67 0.90
C TYR A 64 -10.77 -4.49 0.30
N LYS A 65 -11.55 -5.20 1.12
CA LYS A 65 -12.68 -6.02 0.67
C LYS A 65 -13.84 -5.20 0.09
N THR A 66 -13.90 -3.89 0.34
CA THR A 66 -14.95 -2.98 -0.12
C THR A 66 -14.86 -2.62 -1.60
N ASN A 67 -13.76 -3.00 -2.26
CA ASN A 67 -13.45 -2.69 -3.66
C ASN A 67 -13.15 -1.19 -3.93
N GLN A 68 -12.92 -0.36 -2.90
CA GLN A 68 -12.45 1.02 -3.09
C GLN A 68 -11.09 1.07 -3.80
N ILE A 69 -10.23 0.08 -3.56
CA ILE A 69 -8.91 -0.04 -4.20
C ILE A 69 -8.97 -0.41 -5.69
N ALA A 70 -10.14 -0.77 -6.22
CA ALA A 70 -10.42 -1.24 -7.58
C ALA A 70 -9.69 -2.52 -8.04
N CYS A 71 -8.68 -2.98 -7.29
CA CYS A 71 -7.85 -4.12 -7.61
C CYS A 71 -8.51 -5.42 -7.15
N LEU A 72 -9.11 -6.17 -8.08
CA LEU A 72 -9.80 -7.43 -7.77
C LEU A 72 -8.86 -8.49 -7.17
N PHE A 73 -7.60 -8.49 -7.60
CA PHE A 73 -6.56 -9.34 -7.02
C PHE A 73 -6.39 -9.06 -5.52
N ALA A 74 -6.15 -7.81 -5.14
CA ALA A 74 -5.95 -7.44 -3.73
C ALA A 74 -7.23 -7.62 -2.90
N VAL A 75 -8.41 -7.35 -3.48
CA VAL A 75 -9.71 -7.67 -2.85
C VAL A 75 -9.82 -9.16 -2.56
N SER A 76 -9.41 -10.01 -3.50
CA SER A 76 -9.46 -11.46 -3.34
C SER A 76 -8.50 -11.95 -2.27
N LEU A 77 -7.27 -11.44 -2.23
CA LEU A 77 -6.26 -11.84 -1.23
C LEU A 77 -6.60 -11.32 0.16
N ALA A 78 -7.12 -10.10 0.29
CA ALA A 78 -7.54 -9.55 1.57
C ALA A 78 -8.64 -10.40 2.25
N ARG A 79 -9.43 -11.18 1.50
CA ARG A 79 -10.45 -12.10 2.06
C ARG A 79 -9.87 -13.34 2.73
N LYS A 80 -8.61 -13.67 2.43
CA LYS A 80 -7.89 -14.87 2.89
C LYS A 80 -6.44 -14.51 3.22
N TRP A 81 -6.26 -13.36 3.86
CA TRP A 81 -4.95 -12.73 4.04
C TRP A 81 -3.95 -13.65 4.76
N GLU A 82 -4.40 -14.47 5.72
CA GLU A 82 -3.58 -15.49 6.38
C GLU A 82 -3.04 -16.54 5.40
N GLU A 83 -3.92 -17.14 4.60
CA GLU A 83 -3.56 -18.14 3.59
C GLU A 83 -2.64 -17.54 2.51
N ALA A 84 -2.87 -16.27 2.16
CA ALA A 84 -2.06 -15.52 1.22
C ALA A 84 -0.71 -15.06 1.80
N LYS A 85 -0.39 -15.40 3.07
CA LYS A 85 0.80 -14.94 3.80
C LYS A 85 0.96 -13.41 3.73
N TRP A 86 -0.15 -12.69 3.85
CA TRP A 86 -0.19 -11.24 3.91
C TRP A 86 -0.34 -10.79 5.36
N TYR A 87 0.78 -10.42 5.97
CA TYR A 87 0.85 -10.04 7.38
C TYR A 87 0.86 -8.53 7.59
N SER A 88 0.68 -8.13 8.84
CA SER A 88 0.65 -6.74 9.26
C SER A 88 1.59 -6.50 10.43
N ALA A 89 2.22 -5.33 10.45
CA ALA A 89 2.97 -4.84 11.58
C ALA A 89 2.50 -3.42 11.93
N VAL A 90 2.15 -3.18 13.18
CA VAL A 90 1.87 -1.84 13.70
C VAL A 90 3.11 -1.37 14.45
N ILE A 91 3.64 -0.20 14.11
CA ILE A 91 4.86 0.33 14.72
C ILE A 91 4.46 1.25 15.87
N GLU A 92 4.53 0.73 17.11
CA GLU A 92 3.95 1.40 18.28
C GLU A 92 4.80 2.55 18.83
N ASP A 93 6.13 2.45 18.69
CA ASP A 93 7.13 3.34 19.27
C ASP A 93 7.72 4.34 18.28
N ALA A 94 8.59 5.22 18.79
CA ALA A 94 9.48 6.00 17.95
C ALA A 94 10.30 5.08 17.03
N TRP A 95 10.21 5.34 15.73
CA TRP A 95 10.85 4.54 14.70
C TRP A 95 11.73 5.40 13.80
N ASP A 96 12.70 4.76 13.19
CA ASP A 96 13.56 5.28 12.15
C ASP A 96 13.65 4.30 10.97
N ALA A 97 14.51 4.61 10.00
CA ALA A 97 14.66 3.78 8.81
C ALA A 97 15.28 2.40 9.09
N ASP A 98 16.12 2.27 10.12
CA ASP A 98 16.73 0.99 10.50
C ASP A 98 15.66 0.05 11.05
N VAL A 99 14.78 0.55 11.93
CA VAL A 99 13.65 -0.22 12.49
C VAL A 99 12.73 -0.72 11.38
N LEU A 100 12.30 0.16 10.47
CA LEU A 100 11.42 -0.24 9.38
C LEU A 100 12.09 -1.23 8.42
N THR A 101 13.38 -1.04 8.13
CA THR A 101 14.14 -1.98 7.31
C THR A 101 14.25 -3.34 7.98
N ALA A 102 14.55 -3.39 9.28
CA ALA A 102 14.64 -4.63 10.03
C ALA A 102 13.31 -5.39 10.06
N VAL A 103 12.17 -4.69 10.15
CA VAL A 103 10.84 -5.30 10.06
C VAL A 103 10.63 -5.94 8.69
N VAL A 104 11.00 -5.26 7.59
CA VAL A 104 10.88 -5.83 6.23
C VAL A 104 11.83 -7.01 6.05
N ASP A 105 13.09 -6.90 6.49
CA ASP A 105 14.10 -7.96 6.41
C ASP A 105 13.66 -9.21 7.19
N ALA A 106 13.10 -9.05 8.40
CA ALA A 106 12.56 -10.18 9.16
C ALA A 106 11.42 -10.90 8.42
N HIS A 107 10.53 -10.16 7.75
CA HIS A 107 9.45 -10.75 6.96
C HIS A 107 9.93 -11.41 5.67
N PHE A 108 11.03 -10.92 5.07
CA PHE A 108 11.74 -11.58 3.99
C PHE A 108 12.26 -12.94 4.45
N ASP A 109 12.95 -13.00 5.59
CA ASP A 109 13.48 -14.25 6.16
C ASP A 109 12.35 -15.26 6.51
N MET A 110 11.18 -14.77 6.89
CA MET A 110 9.99 -15.60 7.16
C MET A 110 9.28 -16.11 5.88
N GLY A 111 9.65 -15.64 4.69
CA GLY A 111 8.97 -15.98 3.45
C GLY A 111 7.56 -15.40 3.34
N THR A 112 7.38 -14.17 3.83
CA THR A 112 6.13 -13.41 3.74
C THR A 112 5.86 -12.96 2.30
N GLU A 113 4.62 -13.09 1.81
CA GLU A 113 4.25 -12.68 0.46
C GLU A 113 3.72 -11.24 0.40
N GLY A 114 3.12 -10.74 1.48
CA GLY A 114 2.67 -9.36 1.61
C GLY A 114 2.86 -8.86 3.03
N LEU A 115 3.29 -7.61 3.18
CA LEU A 115 3.45 -6.95 4.47
C LEU A 115 2.80 -5.56 4.39
N GLN A 116 1.87 -5.28 5.30
CA GLN A 116 1.41 -3.92 5.57
C GLN A 116 2.02 -3.41 6.87
N ILE A 117 2.78 -2.32 6.79
CA ILE A 117 3.38 -1.64 7.93
C ILE A 117 2.52 -0.42 8.22
N LEU A 118 1.86 -0.38 9.38
CA LEU A 118 1.02 0.71 9.81
C LEU A 118 1.81 1.61 10.77
N LEU A 119 1.93 2.88 10.38
CA LEU A 119 2.65 3.92 11.12
C LEU A 119 1.60 4.84 11.75
N PRO A 120 1.39 4.77 13.08
CA PRO A 120 0.44 5.63 13.78
C PRO A 120 0.72 7.12 13.54
N GLY A 121 -0.35 7.91 13.42
CA GLY A 121 -0.25 9.36 13.21
C GLY A 121 -1.58 9.97 12.78
N ASP A 122 -1.57 11.25 12.41
CA ASP A 122 -2.77 11.95 11.93
C ASP A 122 -3.03 11.70 10.43
N GLY A 123 -2.11 11.02 9.75
CA GLY A 123 -2.25 10.64 8.34
C GLY A 123 -1.99 11.80 7.38
N THR A 124 -1.09 12.70 7.75
CA THR A 124 -0.81 13.96 7.03
C THR A 124 0.24 13.82 5.93
N ALA A 125 0.30 14.81 5.04
CA ALA A 125 1.34 14.88 4.00
C ALA A 125 2.73 15.11 4.62
N GLU A 126 2.83 15.83 5.73
CA GLU A 126 4.07 16.07 6.46
C GLU A 126 4.63 14.79 7.08
N GLU A 127 3.77 13.93 7.63
CA GLU A 127 4.17 12.60 8.12
C GLU A 127 4.62 11.70 6.97
N ALA A 128 3.91 11.71 5.83
CA ALA A 128 4.34 10.99 4.63
C ALA A 128 5.69 11.48 4.10
N LEU A 129 5.94 12.80 4.12
CA LEU A 129 7.25 13.38 3.77
C LEU A 129 8.33 12.85 4.71
N ARG A 130 8.08 12.85 6.03
CA ARG A 130 9.04 12.30 7.02
C ARG A 130 9.37 10.84 6.73
N ILE A 131 8.37 10.02 6.40
CA ILE A 131 8.56 8.61 6.01
C ILE A 131 9.47 8.51 4.79
N VAL A 132 9.17 9.27 3.74
CA VAL A 132 9.96 9.29 2.51
C VAL A 132 11.39 9.71 2.77
N THR A 133 11.61 10.79 3.52
CA THR A 133 12.96 11.33 3.82
C THR A 133 13.79 10.36 4.65
N LEU A 134 13.20 9.77 5.70
CA LEU A 134 13.90 8.79 6.54
C LEU A 134 14.28 7.55 5.73
N LEU A 135 13.31 6.94 5.05
CA LEU A 135 13.57 5.73 4.28
C LEU A 135 14.51 6.01 3.10
N GLY A 136 14.29 7.08 2.32
CA GLY A 136 15.14 7.41 1.18
C GLY A 136 16.58 7.76 1.52
N SER A 137 16.88 8.08 2.78
CA SER A 137 18.26 8.28 3.25
C SER A 137 18.96 6.98 3.66
N HIS A 138 18.23 5.86 3.74
CA HIS A 138 18.75 4.58 4.19
C HIS A 138 19.26 3.73 2.99
N PRO A 139 20.45 3.09 3.05
CA PRO A 139 21.05 2.39 1.91
C PRO A 139 20.22 1.24 1.32
N ARG A 140 19.36 0.61 2.14
CA ARG A 140 18.44 -0.46 1.71
C ARG A 140 17.15 0.06 1.07
N TRP A 141 17.04 1.37 0.86
CA TRP A 141 15.90 1.98 0.22
C TRP A 141 16.35 2.91 -0.91
N SER A 142 15.60 2.91 -2.00
CA SER A 142 15.74 3.87 -3.09
C SER A 142 14.47 4.72 -3.17
N CYS A 143 14.64 6.01 -3.37
CA CYS A 143 13.55 6.97 -3.50
C CYS A 143 13.66 7.68 -4.85
N GLU A 144 12.58 7.71 -5.64
CA GLU A 144 12.57 8.34 -6.95
C GLU A 144 11.30 9.17 -7.20
N ASP A 145 11.41 10.23 -8.00
CA ASP A 145 10.26 10.81 -8.68
C ASP A 145 9.91 9.94 -9.89
N THR A 146 8.75 9.30 -9.81
CA THR A 146 8.29 8.38 -10.85
C THR A 146 7.72 9.09 -12.08
N GLY A 147 7.61 10.42 -12.04
CA GLY A 147 7.16 11.30 -13.12
C GLY A 147 5.70 11.13 -13.50
N TRP A 148 5.28 11.75 -14.59
CA TRP A 148 3.92 11.61 -15.13
C TRP A 148 3.84 10.48 -16.16
N LEU A 149 2.64 9.98 -16.44
CA LEU A 149 2.38 9.17 -17.64
C LEU A 149 2.39 10.06 -18.88
N GLU A 150 2.69 9.47 -20.03
CA GLU A 150 2.60 10.15 -21.31
C GLU A 150 1.20 10.74 -21.51
N GLY A 151 1.15 12.04 -21.83
CA GLY A 151 -0.10 12.78 -22.01
C GLY A 151 -0.79 13.25 -20.72
N GLU A 152 -0.27 12.93 -19.53
CA GLU A 152 -0.74 13.48 -18.25
C GLU A 152 0.24 14.53 -17.71
N GLN A 153 -0.30 15.54 -17.01
CA GLN A 153 0.47 16.56 -16.29
C GLN A 153 -0.36 17.13 -15.14
N GLY A 154 0.28 17.80 -14.20
CA GLY A 154 -0.41 18.45 -13.09
C GLY A 154 0.53 19.02 -12.05
N ASP A 155 -0.06 19.42 -10.93
CA ASP A 155 0.55 20.16 -9.82
C ASP A 155 1.08 19.26 -8.70
N SER A 156 1.26 17.96 -8.96
CA SER A 156 1.74 16.99 -7.97
C SER A 156 3.10 16.38 -8.34
N ILE A 157 3.83 15.92 -7.33
CA ILE A 157 5.02 15.07 -7.46
C ILE A 157 4.69 13.64 -6.99
N HIS A 158 5.24 12.63 -7.67
CA HIS A 158 4.87 11.22 -7.46
C HIS A 158 6.07 10.40 -7.00
N ILE A 159 6.14 10.14 -5.70
CA ILE A 159 7.29 9.49 -5.08
C ILE A 159 7.12 7.98 -5.04
N GLY A 160 8.16 7.25 -5.44
CA GLY A 160 8.28 5.81 -5.31
C GLY A 160 9.39 5.42 -4.34
N LEU A 161 9.05 4.69 -3.30
CA LEU A 161 9.98 4.01 -2.40
C LEU A 161 10.20 2.56 -2.85
N ARG A 162 11.44 2.11 -2.79
CA ARG A 162 11.88 0.76 -3.16
C ARG A 162 12.73 0.20 -2.04
N TRP A 163 12.33 -0.91 -1.44
CA TRP A 163 13.23 -1.64 -0.56
C TRP A 163 14.09 -2.58 -1.39
N ILE A 164 15.38 -2.65 -1.12
CA ILE A 164 16.34 -3.53 -1.80
C ILE A 164 16.54 -4.75 -0.92
N ALA A 165 16.41 -5.96 -1.46
CA ALA A 165 16.56 -7.20 -0.71
C ALA A 165 17.98 -7.34 -0.11
N PRO A 166 18.17 -8.06 1.03
CA PRO A 166 19.46 -8.15 1.71
C PRO A 166 20.57 -8.76 0.85
N ASP A 167 20.19 -9.64 -0.06
CA ASP A 167 21.06 -10.32 -1.02
C ASP A 167 21.23 -9.55 -2.35
N ASN A 168 20.65 -8.33 -2.45
CA ASN A 168 20.61 -7.51 -3.66
C ASN A 168 20.00 -8.21 -4.89
N SER A 169 19.14 -9.21 -4.69
CA SER A 169 18.58 -9.98 -5.80
C SER A 169 17.38 -9.31 -6.49
N PHE A 170 16.63 -8.47 -5.77
CA PHE A 170 15.49 -7.71 -6.28
C PHE A 170 15.27 -6.41 -5.48
N GLU A 171 14.46 -5.52 -6.04
CA GLU A 171 13.84 -4.42 -5.28
C GLU A 171 12.33 -4.64 -5.16
N SER A 172 11.69 -4.22 -4.07
CA SER A 172 10.25 -4.28 -3.90
C SER A 172 9.64 -2.89 -3.85
N TRP A 173 8.58 -2.69 -4.64
CA TRP A 173 7.83 -1.44 -4.72
C TRP A 173 6.87 -1.32 -3.54
N ALA A 174 7.11 -0.32 -2.67
CA ALA A 174 6.18 0.00 -1.60
C ALA A 174 5.00 0.82 -2.13
N ILE A 175 3.78 0.48 -1.70
CA ILE A 175 2.55 1.22 -1.98
C ILE A 175 2.12 1.95 -0.71
N GLY A 176 1.84 3.25 -0.82
CA GLY A 176 1.28 4.01 0.29
C GLY A 176 -0.24 3.97 0.31
N VAL A 177 -0.83 3.83 1.51
CA VAL A 177 -2.23 4.15 1.80
C VAL A 177 -2.22 5.24 2.87
N ALA A 178 -2.84 6.38 2.57
CA ALA A 178 -2.83 7.52 3.47
C ALA A 178 -4.05 8.43 3.26
N PRO A 179 -4.58 9.08 4.32
CA PRO A 179 -5.84 9.83 4.28
C PRO A 179 -5.67 11.31 3.86
N PHE A 180 -4.77 11.63 2.94
CA PHE A 180 -4.52 13.01 2.51
C PHE A 180 -4.55 13.18 0.98
N GLU A 181 -4.84 14.40 0.52
CA GLU A 181 -4.72 14.80 -0.88
C GLU A 181 -3.28 15.26 -1.19
N PRO A 182 -2.69 14.93 -2.36
CA PRO A 182 -3.34 14.42 -3.56
C PRO A 182 -3.17 12.90 -3.79
N MET A 183 -3.21 12.07 -2.75
CA MET A 183 -3.24 10.61 -2.97
C MET A 183 -4.43 10.24 -3.87
N PRO A 184 -4.35 9.21 -4.72
CA PRO A 184 -5.50 8.81 -5.50
C PRO A 184 -6.56 8.18 -4.59
N PHE A 185 -7.85 8.41 -4.88
CA PHE A 185 -8.96 7.88 -4.07
C PHE A 185 -8.87 6.37 -3.76
N THR A 186 -8.30 5.57 -4.67
CA THR A 186 -8.07 4.12 -4.50
C THR A 186 -7.01 3.77 -3.44
N ARG A 187 -6.33 4.77 -2.87
CA ARG A 187 -5.30 4.64 -1.82
C ARG A 187 -5.56 5.61 -0.65
N GLN A 188 -6.72 6.25 -0.62
CA GLN A 188 -7.14 7.14 0.45
C GLN A 188 -8.08 6.40 1.39
N PHE A 189 -7.53 5.84 2.47
CA PHE A 189 -8.37 5.30 3.53
C PHE A 189 -8.78 6.42 4.48
N ALA A 190 -9.86 7.13 4.13
CA ALA A 190 -10.26 8.37 4.77
C ALA A 190 -10.32 8.26 6.31
N LYS A 191 -9.76 9.26 7.00
CA LYS A 191 -9.71 9.40 8.47
C LYS A 191 -8.93 8.29 9.21
N ALA A 192 -8.12 7.49 8.52
CA ALA A 192 -7.26 6.51 9.19
C ALA A 192 -6.27 7.20 10.14
N PRO A 193 -6.11 6.75 11.40
CA PRO A 193 -5.14 7.27 12.36
C PRO A 193 -3.72 6.70 12.12
N PHE A 194 -3.37 6.48 10.84
CA PHE A 194 -2.10 5.93 10.42
C PHE A 194 -1.85 6.16 8.93
N ILE A 195 -0.59 6.02 8.55
CA ILE A 195 -0.15 5.80 7.16
C ILE A 195 0.29 4.34 7.03
N ALA A 196 -0.14 3.64 5.97
CA ALA A 196 0.31 2.28 5.70
C ALA A 196 1.28 2.22 4.52
N LEU A 197 2.36 1.49 4.69
CA LEU A 197 3.23 1.03 3.60
C LEU A 197 2.94 -0.44 3.34
N VAL A 198 2.52 -0.77 2.12
CA VAL A 198 2.26 -2.14 1.71
C VAL A 198 3.35 -2.59 0.74
N ILE A 199 4.04 -3.67 1.07
CA ILE A 199 5.22 -4.14 0.35
C ILE A 199 5.20 -5.66 0.22
N ARG A 200 5.85 -6.20 -0.81
CA ARG A 200 6.09 -7.63 -0.98
C ARG A 200 7.55 -7.94 -0.66
N PRO A 201 7.86 -8.46 0.54
CA PRO A 201 9.24 -8.75 0.92
C PRO A 201 9.74 -10.07 0.30
N SER A 202 9.20 -10.51 -0.84
CA SER A 202 9.57 -11.76 -1.51
C SER A 202 9.95 -11.51 -2.98
N PRO A 203 10.84 -12.33 -3.58
CA PRO A 203 11.26 -12.19 -4.97
C PRO A 203 10.09 -12.28 -5.95
N PRO A 204 10.08 -11.53 -7.07
CA PRO A 204 9.00 -11.58 -8.06
C PRO A 204 8.76 -13.01 -8.56
N ALA A 205 7.50 -13.44 -8.61
CA ALA A 205 7.12 -14.72 -9.19
C ALA A 205 6.89 -14.57 -10.70
N GLU A 206 7.82 -15.07 -11.51
CA GLU A 206 7.86 -14.86 -12.97
C GLU A 206 6.59 -15.35 -13.71
N ASN A 207 5.87 -16.32 -13.15
CA ASN A 207 4.66 -16.88 -13.75
C ASN A 207 3.35 -16.15 -13.38
N ARG A 208 3.41 -15.08 -12.57
CA ARG A 208 2.20 -14.39 -12.06
C ARG A 208 1.89 -13.08 -12.75
N ALA A 209 2.91 -12.25 -12.92
CA ALA A 209 2.84 -10.96 -13.58
C ALA A 209 4.18 -10.63 -14.23
N PRO A 210 4.21 -9.79 -15.28
CA PRO A 210 5.47 -9.34 -15.86
C PRO A 210 6.33 -8.66 -14.80
N THR A 211 7.59 -9.07 -14.68
CA THR A 211 8.57 -8.49 -13.77
C THR A 211 9.33 -7.36 -14.47
N PRO A 212 9.06 -6.09 -14.17
CA PRO A 212 9.81 -4.99 -14.76
C PRO A 212 11.20 -4.89 -14.11
N LYS A 213 12.10 -4.14 -14.76
CA LYS A 213 13.30 -3.65 -14.09
C LYS A 213 12.96 -2.43 -13.26
N GLY A 214 13.48 -2.42 -12.05
CA GLY A 214 13.43 -1.34 -11.10
C GLY A 214 14.35 -0.18 -11.43
N CYS A 215 14.28 0.88 -10.64
CA CYS A 215 15.15 2.05 -10.82
C CYS A 215 16.60 1.78 -10.41
N THR A 216 16.82 0.77 -9.56
CA THR A 216 18.15 0.25 -9.24
C THR A 216 18.73 -0.66 -10.32
N GLY A 217 17.95 -0.99 -11.36
CA GLY A 217 18.28 -2.00 -12.38
C GLY A 217 17.96 -3.44 -11.98
N LEU A 218 17.60 -3.68 -10.70
CA LEU A 218 17.19 -4.99 -10.20
C LEU A 218 15.77 -5.38 -10.68
N PRO A 219 15.43 -6.68 -10.70
CA PRO A 219 14.03 -7.12 -10.86
C PRO A 219 13.13 -6.46 -9.82
N ALA A 220 11.97 -5.96 -10.24
CA ALA A 220 11.02 -5.29 -9.36
C ALA A 220 9.90 -6.24 -8.90
N SER A 221 9.86 -6.49 -7.59
CA SER A 221 8.76 -7.12 -6.89
C SER A 221 7.65 -6.13 -6.54
N HIS A 222 6.42 -6.63 -6.51
CA HIS A 222 5.20 -5.86 -6.32
C HIS A 222 4.11 -6.83 -5.85
N LEU A 223 3.11 -6.35 -5.10
CA LEU A 223 2.03 -7.19 -4.56
C LEU A 223 1.32 -8.02 -5.62
N ALA A 224 1.19 -7.54 -6.85
CA ALA A 224 0.59 -8.29 -7.96
C ALA A 224 1.34 -9.59 -8.34
N HIS A 225 2.53 -9.82 -7.80
CA HIS A 225 3.29 -11.07 -7.96
C HIS A 225 2.94 -12.12 -6.89
N MET A 226 2.12 -11.83 -5.87
CA MET A 226 1.67 -12.88 -4.94
C MET A 226 0.78 -13.90 -5.67
N ASP A 227 0.64 -15.10 -5.11
CA ASP A 227 -0.29 -16.10 -5.64
C ASP A 227 -1.73 -15.60 -5.52
N ASP A 228 -2.46 -15.57 -6.64
CA ASP A 228 -3.87 -15.21 -6.68
C ASP A 228 -4.84 -16.40 -6.53
N ASP A 229 -4.27 -17.60 -6.32
CA ASP A 229 -4.93 -18.91 -6.28
C ASP A 229 -5.77 -19.21 -7.51
N LEU A 230 -5.40 -18.64 -8.66
CA LEU A 230 -6.03 -18.96 -9.94
C LEU A 230 -5.35 -20.12 -10.67
N GLY A 231 -4.19 -20.60 -10.16
CA GLY A 231 -3.35 -21.58 -10.85
C GLY A 231 -3.08 -21.16 -12.30
N ASP A 232 -3.27 -22.09 -13.23
CA ASP A 232 -3.04 -21.90 -14.66
C ASP A 232 -4.22 -21.22 -15.40
N ASN A 233 -5.21 -20.67 -14.70
CA ASN A 233 -6.40 -20.06 -15.31
C ASN A 233 -6.11 -18.65 -15.87
N GLN A 234 -5.38 -18.58 -16.97
CA GLN A 234 -4.99 -17.33 -17.63
C GLN A 234 -6.22 -16.50 -18.06
N ALA A 235 -7.29 -17.13 -18.55
CA ALA A 235 -8.50 -16.42 -18.98
C ALA A 235 -9.16 -15.62 -17.83
N LYS A 236 -9.19 -16.17 -16.62
CA LYS A 236 -9.70 -15.47 -15.44
C LYS A 236 -8.75 -14.35 -15.00
N ARG A 237 -7.43 -14.57 -15.07
CA ARG A 237 -6.39 -13.57 -14.79
C ARG A 237 -6.50 -12.37 -15.74
N ASP A 238 -6.68 -12.61 -17.04
CA ASP A 238 -6.87 -11.57 -18.05
C ASP A 238 -8.15 -10.76 -17.79
N LYS A 239 -9.25 -11.45 -17.46
CA LYS A 239 -10.51 -10.80 -17.08
C LYS A 239 -10.34 -9.92 -15.84
N TRP A 240 -9.65 -10.40 -14.80
CA TRP A 240 -9.38 -9.62 -13.59
C TRP A 240 -8.53 -8.38 -13.88
N THR A 241 -7.50 -8.53 -14.72
CA THR A 241 -6.65 -7.43 -15.17
C THR A 241 -7.46 -6.36 -15.92
N ALA A 242 -8.30 -6.77 -16.87
CA ALA A 242 -9.15 -5.86 -17.63
C ALA A 242 -10.16 -5.13 -16.74
N GLN A 243 -10.85 -5.85 -15.84
CA GLN A 243 -11.81 -5.29 -14.90
C GLN A 243 -11.15 -4.34 -13.89
N THR A 244 -9.96 -4.68 -13.39
CA THR A 244 -9.18 -3.83 -12.48
C THR A 244 -8.77 -2.53 -13.18
N LYS A 245 -8.28 -2.62 -14.43
CA LYS A 245 -7.91 -1.43 -15.23
C LYS A 245 -9.12 -0.51 -15.45
N GLN A 246 -10.27 -1.09 -15.82
CA GLN A 246 -11.51 -0.33 -16.03
C GLN A 246 -12.03 0.29 -14.73
N GLY A 247 -12.19 -0.51 -13.66
CA GLY A 247 -12.71 -0.05 -12.38
C GLY A 247 -11.83 1.04 -11.78
N LYS A 248 -10.50 0.88 -11.86
CA LYS A 248 -9.54 1.89 -11.41
C LYS A 248 -9.68 3.19 -12.19
N ARG A 249 -9.80 3.12 -13.52
CA ARG A 249 -10.02 4.31 -14.35
C ARG A 249 -11.33 5.01 -13.98
N SER A 250 -12.40 4.25 -13.79
CA SER A 250 -13.70 4.80 -13.39
C SER A 250 -13.66 5.48 -12.02
N LEU A 251 -12.96 4.90 -11.04
CA LEU A 251 -12.88 5.45 -9.69
C LEU A 251 -11.97 6.67 -9.58
N ILE A 252 -10.89 6.71 -10.35
CA ILE A 252 -9.89 7.78 -10.29
C ILE A 252 -10.29 8.97 -11.16
N HIS A 253 -10.79 8.76 -12.37
CA HIS A 253 -11.12 9.87 -13.28
C HIS A 253 -12.09 10.87 -12.63
N PRO A 254 -11.89 12.21 -12.78
CA PRO A 254 -10.92 12.88 -13.66
C PRO A 254 -9.51 13.08 -13.07
N GLU A 255 -9.19 12.50 -11.92
CA GLU A 255 -7.82 12.57 -11.42
C GLU A 255 -6.84 11.85 -12.36
N PRO A 256 -5.57 12.29 -12.43
CA PRO A 256 -4.57 11.62 -13.25
C PRO A 256 -4.26 10.21 -12.78
N LEU A 257 -4.16 9.25 -13.71
CA LEU A 257 -3.81 7.86 -13.39
C LEU A 257 -2.37 7.73 -12.89
N SER A 258 -1.51 8.70 -13.19
CA SER A 258 -0.13 8.81 -12.70
C SER A 258 -0.03 8.62 -11.19
N ARG A 259 -0.96 9.21 -10.42
CA ARG A 259 -1.03 9.16 -8.95
C ARG A 259 -1.22 7.75 -8.40
N ALA A 260 -1.88 6.87 -9.17
CA ALA A 260 -2.25 5.53 -8.72
C ALA A 260 -1.40 4.41 -9.28
N ARG A 261 -0.33 4.70 -10.02
CA ARG A 261 0.53 3.63 -10.57
C ARG A 261 1.14 2.78 -9.47
N ALA A 262 1.38 1.51 -9.78
CA ALA A 262 2.03 0.55 -8.88
C ALA A 262 3.35 1.09 -8.29
N LYS A 263 4.16 1.77 -9.12
CA LYS A 263 5.44 2.36 -8.74
C LYS A 263 5.34 3.59 -7.81
N VAL A 264 4.16 4.20 -7.66
CA VAL A 264 3.97 5.35 -6.77
C VAL A 264 3.65 4.84 -5.37
N THR A 265 4.41 5.30 -4.39
CA THR A 265 4.13 5.14 -2.97
C THR A 265 3.23 6.28 -2.49
N PHE A 266 3.66 7.53 -2.63
CA PHE A 266 2.90 8.72 -2.25
C PHE A 266 2.84 9.76 -3.37
N SER A 267 1.77 10.55 -3.40
CA SER A 267 1.67 11.75 -4.23
C SER A 267 1.56 12.97 -3.33
N PHE A 268 2.39 13.99 -3.58
CA PHE A 268 2.39 15.25 -2.83
C PHE A 268 2.01 16.41 -3.76
N SER A 269 1.55 17.52 -3.19
CA SER A 269 1.44 18.77 -3.95
C SER A 269 2.83 19.25 -4.41
N GLY A 270 2.86 20.10 -5.42
CA GLY A 270 4.08 20.58 -6.06
C GLY A 270 5.01 21.33 -5.11
N ASP A 271 4.47 21.93 -4.04
CA ASP A 271 5.22 22.67 -3.02
C ASP A 271 6.19 21.77 -2.22
N TYR A 272 6.01 20.45 -2.28
CA TYR A 272 6.91 19.48 -1.66
C TYR A 272 8.15 19.17 -2.50
N ARG A 273 8.24 19.64 -3.76
CA ARG A 273 9.36 19.31 -4.67
C ARG A 273 10.72 19.66 -4.07
N GLU A 274 10.87 20.87 -3.54
CA GLU A 274 12.14 21.32 -2.97
C GLU A 274 12.50 20.53 -1.70
N LYS A 275 11.51 20.18 -0.88
CA LYS A 275 11.71 19.38 0.34
C LYS A 275 12.11 17.94 0.03
N LEU A 276 11.62 17.38 -1.08
CA LEU A 276 11.89 16.02 -1.52
C LEU A 276 13.21 15.89 -2.28
N ALA A 277 13.65 16.93 -2.99
CA ALA A 277 14.82 16.91 -3.85
C ALA A 277 16.09 16.31 -3.20
N PRO A 278 16.44 16.59 -1.92
CA PRO A 278 17.62 16.00 -1.28
C PRO A 278 17.51 14.48 -1.04
N THR A 279 16.29 13.93 -1.02
CA THR A 279 16.03 12.51 -0.80
C THR A 279 15.98 11.72 -2.11
N LEU A 280 15.73 12.38 -3.25
CA LEU A 280 15.59 11.69 -4.52
C LEU A 280 16.93 11.17 -5.00
N ARG A 281 16.94 9.91 -5.41
CA ARG A 281 18.07 9.30 -6.06
C ARG A 281 18.44 10.08 -7.32
N GLN A 282 19.72 10.42 -7.44
CA GLN A 282 20.30 10.97 -8.65
C GLN A 282 20.38 9.85 -9.72
N PRO A 283 20.01 10.09 -10.98
CA PRO A 283 20.04 9.08 -12.04
C PRO A 283 21.39 8.37 -12.22
N ASP A 284 22.49 8.99 -11.80
CA ASP A 284 23.87 8.53 -12.03
C ASP A 284 24.56 7.90 -10.79
N GLU A 285 23.89 7.84 -9.64
CA GLU A 285 24.45 7.18 -8.45
C GLU A 285 24.21 5.66 -8.55
N ALA A 286 25.23 4.91 -8.94
CA ALA A 286 25.22 3.45 -8.82
C ALA A 286 25.12 3.06 -7.33
N VAL A 287 24.31 2.03 -7.01
CA VAL A 287 24.31 1.47 -5.65
C VAL A 287 25.71 0.90 -5.40
N PRO A 288 26.42 1.28 -4.32
CA PRO A 288 27.57 0.52 -3.87
C PRO A 288 27.04 -0.86 -3.48
N ILE A 289 27.28 -1.86 -4.33
CA ILE A 289 26.96 -3.25 -4.01
C ILE A 289 27.84 -3.60 -2.81
N ALA A 290 27.24 -3.69 -1.62
CA ALA A 290 27.95 -4.19 -0.45
C ALA A 290 28.42 -5.61 -0.78
N PRO A 291 29.71 -5.94 -0.59
CA PRO A 291 30.19 -7.28 -0.87
C PRO A 291 29.43 -8.27 0.02
N THR A 292 28.79 -9.25 -0.61
CA THR A 292 28.19 -10.38 0.10
C THR A 292 29.29 -11.05 0.91
N ALA A 293 29.16 -11.02 2.24
CA ALA A 293 30.03 -11.80 3.10
C ALA A 293 29.80 -13.28 2.76
N ASP A 294 30.80 -13.91 2.13
CA ASP A 294 30.84 -15.34 1.92
C ASP A 294 30.58 -16.06 3.24
N ARG A 295 29.38 -16.64 3.39
CA ARG A 295 29.09 -17.56 4.48
C ARG A 295 29.86 -18.85 4.20
N LYS A 296 30.96 -19.05 4.94
CA LYS A 296 31.60 -20.35 5.14
C LYS A 296 30.74 -21.24 6.04
#